data_AF-A0A931IHL5-F1
#
_entry.id   AF-A0A931IHL5-F1
#
_cell.length_a   1.000
_cell.length_b   1.000
_cell.length_c   1.000
_cell.angle_alpha   90.00
_cell.angle_beta   90.00
_cell.angle_gamma   90.00
#
_symmetry.space_group_name_H-M   'P 1'
#
loop_
_entity.id
_entity.type
_entity.pdbx_description
1 polymer ?
#
loop_
_entity_poly.entity_id
_entity_poly.type
_entity_poly.pdbx_seq_one_letter_code
_entity_poly.pdbx_strand_id
1 'polypeptide(L)'
;MNIEVRLTDKDEAYIIKNLYPLYLHDLSGHHGTFPNTHGIFEDSNSFTTLTDQYDIQNVWWEKPGCLYPFLILVDGIPAGFDLIATHPHCSNETDYFVNDFFLLQPFRGKGVAENAAIQVFEKFKGKWELFTNPSEKNIAGQKFWRRTISIYTKNNFHESSGATFDGDKLIFRFSNN
;
A
#
# COMPACT_ATOMS: atom_id res chain seq x y z
N MET A 1 6.63 -18.09 12.85
CA MET A 1 5.87 -16.93 12.40
C MET A 1 5.26 -17.28 11.07
N ASN A 2 3.95 -17.51 11.05
CA ASN A 2 3.17 -17.75 9.85
C ASN A 2 2.73 -16.40 9.27
N ILE A 3 3.03 -16.15 7.99
CA ILE A 3 2.65 -14.92 7.29
C ILE A 3 1.66 -15.30 6.20
N GLU A 4 0.45 -14.78 6.28
CA GLU A 4 -0.61 -15.02 5.31
C GLU A 4 -1.03 -13.71 4.66
N VAL A 5 -1.23 -13.74 3.34
CA VAL A 5 -1.83 -12.64 2.59
C VAL A 5 -3.05 -13.15 1.84
N ARG A 6 -4.21 -12.56 2.16
CA ARG A 6 -5.50 -12.96 1.58
C ARG A 6 -6.34 -11.77 1.18
N LEU A 7 -7.12 -11.95 0.13
CA LEU A 7 -8.09 -10.95 -0.34
C LEU A 7 -9.22 -10.86 0.68
N THR A 8 -9.67 -9.65 0.97
CA THR A 8 -10.82 -9.41 1.86
C THR A 8 -12.09 -9.18 1.05
N ASP A 9 -13.23 -9.60 1.61
CA ASP A 9 -14.55 -9.23 1.12
C ASP A 9 -15.16 -8.10 1.95
N LYS A 10 -16.43 -7.77 1.67
CA LYS A 10 -17.15 -6.70 2.35
C LYS A 10 -17.35 -6.95 3.84
N ASP A 11 -17.47 -8.21 4.26
CA ASP A 11 -17.70 -8.56 5.66
C ASP A 11 -16.42 -8.38 6.47
N GLU A 12 -15.25 -8.43 5.82
CA GLU A 12 -13.93 -8.25 6.44
C GLU A 12 -13.32 -6.87 6.21
N ALA A 13 -13.97 -6.02 5.42
CA ALA A 13 -13.48 -4.69 5.05
C ALA A 13 -13.11 -3.83 6.27
N TYR A 14 -13.85 -4.00 7.37
CA TYR A 14 -13.62 -3.26 8.62
C TYR A 14 -12.21 -3.44 9.18
N ILE A 15 -11.55 -4.58 8.91
CA ILE A 15 -10.22 -4.85 9.45
C ILE A 15 -9.20 -3.90 8.82
N ILE A 16 -9.20 -3.76 7.50
CA ILE A 16 -8.30 -2.84 6.78
C ILE A 16 -8.64 -1.39 7.14
N LYS A 17 -9.93 -1.06 7.21
CA LYS A 17 -10.38 0.29 7.56
C LYS A 17 -10.00 0.71 8.98
N ASN A 18 -9.93 -0.22 9.93
CA ASN A 18 -9.40 0.03 11.27
C ASN A 18 -7.89 0.32 11.26
N LEU A 19 -7.15 -0.20 10.28
CA LEU A 19 -5.70 0.02 10.12
C LEU A 19 -5.38 1.30 9.34
N TYR A 20 -6.28 1.77 8.48
CA TYR A 20 -6.05 2.91 7.58
C TYR A 20 -5.66 4.21 8.30
N PRO A 21 -6.27 4.60 9.45
CA PRO A 21 -5.84 5.79 10.18
C PRO A 21 -4.39 5.68 10.70
N LEU A 22 -3.94 4.46 11.03
CA LEU A 22 -2.57 4.20 11.47
C LEU A 22 -1.58 4.31 10.31
N TYR A 23 -1.99 3.91 9.11
CA TYR A 23 -1.23 4.12 7.87
C TYR A 23 -1.04 5.61 7.59
N LEU A 24 -2.11 6.40 7.64
CA LEU A 24 -2.04 7.84 7.40
C LEU A 24 -1.21 8.56 8.47
N HIS A 25 -1.34 8.14 9.74
CA HIS A 25 -0.46 8.60 10.81
C HIS A 25 1.02 8.27 10.54
N ASP A 26 1.35 7.07 10.07
CA ASP A 26 2.72 6.69 9.71
C ASP A 26 3.25 7.54 8.53
N LEU A 27 2.44 7.74 7.49
CA LEU A 27 2.76 8.62 6.37
C LEU A 27 2.97 10.08 6.79
N SER A 28 2.25 10.57 7.80
CA SER A 28 2.39 11.93 8.29
C SER A 28 3.82 12.28 8.72
N GLY A 29 4.58 11.29 9.24
CA GLY A 29 5.99 11.46 9.57
C GLY A 29 6.88 11.69 8.34
N HIS A 30 6.49 11.17 7.18
CA HIS A 30 7.21 11.33 5.92
C HIS A 30 6.84 12.63 5.20
N HIS A 31 5.55 12.95 5.17
CA HIS A 31 5.01 14.10 4.42
C HIS A 31 4.97 15.40 5.23
N GLY A 32 5.02 15.32 6.57
CA GLY A 32 4.81 16.48 7.44
C GLY A 32 3.35 16.93 7.49
N THR A 33 2.42 16.05 7.14
CA THR A 33 0.98 16.32 7.17
C THR A 33 0.48 16.37 8.62
N PHE A 34 -0.45 17.26 8.90
CA PHE A 34 -1.12 17.34 10.21
C PHE A 34 -2.55 16.82 10.08
N PRO A 35 -3.14 16.26 11.15
CA PRO A 35 -4.56 15.96 11.15
C PRO A 35 -5.38 17.25 11.07
N ASN A 36 -6.64 17.12 10.66
CA ASN A 36 -7.62 18.19 10.67
C ASN A 36 -7.98 18.66 12.09
N THR A 37 -8.91 19.62 12.22
CA THR A 37 -9.30 20.18 13.53
C THR A 37 -9.91 19.17 14.50
N HIS A 38 -10.27 17.97 14.03
CA HIS A 38 -10.85 16.89 14.82
C HIS A 38 -9.84 15.78 15.14
N GLY A 39 -8.58 15.90 14.73
CA GLY A 39 -7.56 14.87 14.94
C GLY A 39 -7.61 13.72 13.94
N ILE A 40 -8.34 13.88 12.83
CA ILE A 40 -8.41 12.89 11.75
C ILE A 40 -7.41 13.27 10.66
N PHE A 41 -6.62 12.31 10.17
CA PHE A 41 -5.66 12.53 9.07
C PHE A 41 -6.39 12.60 7.72
N GLU A 42 -7.13 13.68 7.51
CA GLU A 42 -7.83 14.02 6.28
C GLU A 42 -7.67 15.52 6.01
N ASP A 43 -7.68 15.94 4.74
CA ASP A 43 -7.48 17.35 4.39
C ASP A 43 -8.67 18.23 4.75
N SER A 44 -9.88 17.67 4.76
CA SER A 44 -11.12 18.41 5.02
C SER A 44 -11.56 18.34 6.48
N ASN A 45 -12.03 19.48 7.01
CA ASN A 45 -12.69 19.54 8.33
C ASN A 45 -14.13 18.96 8.31
N SER A 46 -14.63 18.48 7.17
CA SER A 46 -15.88 17.73 7.10
C SER A 46 -15.76 16.34 7.74
N PHE A 47 -14.55 15.79 7.87
CA PHE A 47 -14.29 14.53 8.55
C PHE A 47 -14.19 14.79 10.05
N THR A 48 -15.29 14.56 10.76
CA THR A 48 -15.40 14.82 12.20
C THR A 48 -15.08 13.57 13.02
N THR A 49 -15.31 12.40 12.46
CA THR A 49 -15.08 11.09 13.09
C THR A 49 -14.41 10.13 12.11
N LEU A 50 -13.85 9.04 12.63
CA LEU A 50 -13.32 7.96 11.79
C LEU A 50 -14.41 7.28 10.93
N THR A 51 -15.68 7.36 11.32
CA THR A 51 -16.80 6.88 10.50
C THR A 51 -16.89 7.65 9.17
N ASP A 52 -16.62 8.95 9.18
CA ASP A 52 -16.63 9.76 7.96
C ASP A 52 -15.53 9.29 6.98
N GLN A 53 -14.34 8.95 7.49
CA GLN A 53 -13.23 8.41 6.69
C GLN A 53 -13.51 6.97 6.21
N TYR A 54 -14.21 6.19 7.03
CA TYR A 54 -14.51 4.79 6.77
C TYR A 54 -15.28 4.58 5.46
N ASP A 55 -16.15 5.53 5.11
CA ASP A 55 -17.00 5.44 3.92
C ASP A 55 -16.24 5.68 2.61
N ILE A 56 -15.20 6.52 2.61
CA ILE A 56 -14.35 6.74 1.42
C ILE A 56 -13.71 5.43 0.98
N GLN A 57 -13.30 4.61 1.94
CA GLN A 57 -12.61 3.36 1.68
C GLN A 57 -13.53 2.28 1.08
N ASN A 58 -14.86 2.47 1.05
CA ASN A 58 -15.81 1.50 0.48
C ASN A 58 -15.47 1.10 -0.97
N VAL A 59 -14.88 2.01 -1.74
CA VAL A 59 -14.54 1.80 -3.15
C VAL A 59 -13.71 0.54 -3.38
N TRP A 60 -12.80 0.19 -2.45
CA TRP A 60 -11.94 -1.00 -2.53
C TRP A 60 -12.72 -2.32 -2.57
N TRP A 61 -13.94 -2.35 -2.03
CA TRP A 61 -14.80 -3.54 -2.00
C TRP A 61 -16.01 -3.42 -2.94
N GLU A 62 -16.16 -2.31 -3.65
CA GLU A 62 -17.24 -2.07 -4.62
C GLU A 62 -16.82 -2.37 -6.06
N LYS A 63 -15.51 -2.53 -6.32
CA LYS A 63 -14.95 -2.73 -7.67
C LYS A 63 -14.15 -4.04 -7.78
N PRO A 64 -14.77 -5.20 -7.54
CA PRO A 64 -14.10 -6.49 -7.69
C PRO A 64 -13.58 -6.65 -9.12
N GLY A 65 -12.40 -7.23 -9.26
CA GLY A 65 -11.71 -7.41 -10.54
C GLY A 65 -10.83 -6.21 -10.96
N CYS A 66 -11.03 -5.05 -10.36
CA CYS A 66 -10.21 -3.85 -10.61
C CYS A 66 -9.41 -3.40 -9.38
N LEU A 67 -9.98 -3.57 -8.18
CA LEU A 67 -9.37 -3.22 -6.90
C LEU A 67 -9.31 -4.46 -6.02
N TYR A 68 -8.13 -4.71 -5.42
CA TYR A 68 -7.84 -5.92 -4.65
C TYR A 68 -7.28 -5.55 -3.27
N PRO A 69 -8.14 -5.49 -2.22
CA PRO A 69 -7.71 -5.19 -0.87
C PRO A 69 -7.20 -6.43 -0.13
N PHE A 70 -5.88 -6.62 -0.10
CA PHE A 70 -5.26 -7.72 0.63
C PHE A 70 -5.01 -7.36 2.09
N LEU A 71 -5.39 -8.27 3.00
CA LEU A 71 -5.05 -8.22 4.41
C LEU A 71 -3.80 -9.06 4.65
N ILE A 72 -2.85 -8.50 5.40
CA ILE A 72 -1.64 -9.18 5.86
C ILE A 72 -1.87 -9.65 7.29
N LEU A 73 -1.71 -10.95 7.54
CA LEU A 73 -1.84 -11.59 8.83
C LEU A 73 -0.51 -12.17 9.28
N VAL A 74 -0.20 -12.03 10.56
CA VAL A 74 0.93 -12.71 11.22
C VAL A 74 0.39 -13.53 12.37
N ASP A 75 0.56 -14.86 12.28
CA ASP A 75 0.05 -15.81 13.27
C ASP A 75 -1.45 -15.58 13.57
N GLY A 76 -2.23 -15.25 12.54
CA GLY A 76 -3.68 -14.98 12.62
C GLY A 76 -4.06 -13.55 13.06
N ILE A 77 -3.09 -12.68 13.35
CA ILE A 77 -3.33 -11.30 13.82
C ILE A 77 -3.18 -10.33 12.65
N PRO A 78 -4.12 -9.36 12.45
CA PRO A 78 -3.98 -8.29 11.46
C PRO A 78 -2.67 -7.50 11.67
N ALA A 79 -1.80 -7.56 10.67
CA ALA A 79 -0.47 -6.97 10.71
C ALA A 79 -0.34 -5.75 9.77
N GLY A 80 -1.17 -5.68 8.74
CA GLY A 80 -1.07 -4.66 7.69
C GLY A 80 -1.97 -4.97 6.51
N PHE A 81 -1.77 -4.27 5.41
CA PHE A 81 -2.52 -4.46 4.17
C PHE A 81 -1.68 -4.13 2.94
N ASP A 82 -2.12 -4.62 1.79
CA ASP A 82 -1.57 -4.34 0.47
C ASP A 82 -2.74 -4.10 -0.51
N LEU A 83 -2.89 -2.87 -0.99
CA LEU A 83 -4.01 -2.47 -1.85
C LEU A 83 -3.54 -2.40 -3.30
N ILE A 84 -4.01 -3.33 -4.13
CA ILE A 84 -3.60 -3.42 -5.54
C ILE A 84 -4.70 -2.88 -6.45
N ALA A 85 -4.32 -1.97 -7.34
CA ALA A 85 -5.20 -1.43 -8.37
C ALA A 85 -4.80 -1.95 -9.75
N THR A 86 -5.79 -2.16 -10.63
CA THR A 86 -5.60 -2.47 -12.06
C THR A 86 -6.43 -1.50 -12.89
N HIS A 87 -6.36 -1.59 -14.23
CA HIS A 87 -7.14 -0.72 -15.11
C HIS A 87 -8.65 -0.75 -14.74
N PRO A 88 -9.36 0.40 -14.65
CA PRO A 88 -8.94 1.76 -15.06
C PRO A 88 -8.31 2.60 -13.93
N HIS A 89 -7.90 1.97 -12.82
CA HIS A 89 -7.36 2.62 -11.63
C HIS A 89 -5.81 2.68 -11.60
N CYS A 90 -5.16 2.32 -12.70
CA CYS A 90 -3.73 2.50 -12.92
C CYS A 90 -3.46 2.96 -14.37
N SER A 91 -2.21 3.25 -14.69
CA SER A 91 -1.79 3.65 -16.04
C SER A 91 -2.02 2.51 -17.06
N ASN A 92 -2.31 2.84 -18.33
CA ASN A 92 -2.58 1.85 -19.39
C ASN A 92 -1.39 0.91 -19.69
N GLU A 93 -0.18 1.28 -19.25
CA GLU A 93 1.03 0.48 -19.44
C GLU A 93 1.32 -0.45 -18.25
N THR A 94 0.50 -0.36 -17.19
CA THR A 94 0.60 -1.10 -15.95
C THR A 94 -0.56 -2.06 -15.82
N ASP A 95 -0.28 -3.34 -15.58
CA ASP A 95 -1.32 -4.33 -15.33
C ASP A 95 -1.75 -4.29 -13.86
N TYR A 96 -0.79 -4.10 -12.94
CA TYR A 96 -1.01 -4.06 -11.49
C TYR A 96 -0.18 -2.95 -10.83
N PHE A 97 -0.85 -2.12 -10.03
CA PHE A 97 -0.26 -1.02 -9.29
C PHE A 97 -0.39 -1.26 -7.78
N VAL A 98 0.72 -1.19 -7.04
CA VAL A 98 0.66 -1.16 -5.57
C VAL A 98 0.25 0.25 -5.15
N ASN A 99 -1.02 0.41 -4.79
CA ASN A 99 -1.59 1.71 -4.45
C ASN A 99 -1.19 2.14 -3.03
N ASP A 100 -1.51 1.30 -2.05
CA ASP A 100 -1.14 1.54 -0.65
C ASP A 100 -0.56 0.25 -0.05
N PHE A 101 0.51 0.40 0.73
CA PHE A 101 1.14 -0.71 1.42
C PHE A 101 1.51 -0.30 2.83
N PHE A 102 1.05 -1.06 3.82
CA PHE A 102 1.25 -0.72 5.21
C PHE A 102 1.50 -1.95 6.07
N LEU A 103 2.40 -1.80 7.05
CA LEU A 103 2.65 -2.78 8.08
C LEU A 103 2.78 -2.07 9.44
N LEU A 104 2.08 -2.59 10.45
CA LEU A 104 2.15 -2.10 11.82
C LEU A 104 3.57 -2.25 12.38
N GLN A 105 3.98 -1.27 13.20
CA GLN A 105 5.31 -1.20 13.78
C GLN A 105 5.79 -2.49 14.47
N PRO A 106 4.98 -3.23 15.25
CA PRO A 106 5.43 -4.46 15.93
C PRO A 106 5.86 -5.59 14.99
N PHE A 107 5.47 -5.56 13.71
CA PHE A 107 5.82 -6.58 12.72
C PHE A 107 6.98 -6.15 11.80
N ARG A 108 7.45 -4.90 11.89
CA ARG A 108 8.56 -4.38 11.09
C ARG A 108 9.90 -5.02 11.50
N GLY A 109 10.85 -5.05 10.55
CA GLY A 109 12.20 -5.60 10.79
C GLY A 109 12.30 -7.12 10.88
N LYS A 110 11.20 -7.85 10.65
CA LYS A 110 11.11 -9.32 10.75
C LYS A 110 10.93 -10.04 9.40
N GLY A 111 11.09 -9.31 8.29
CA GLY A 111 10.86 -9.85 6.93
C GLY A 111 9.39 -10.00 6.51
N VAL A 112 8.43 -9.59 7.36
CA VAL A 112 6.98 -9.74 7.10
C VAL A 112 6.54 -8.99 5.83
N ALA A 113 6.91 -7.72 5.70
CA ALA A 113 6.53 -6.91 4.55
C ALA A 113 7.08 -7.45 3.21
N GLU A 114 8.35 -7.87 3.19
CA GLU A 114 9.01 -8.43 1.99
C GLU A 114 8.30 -9.72 1.57
N ASN A 115 8.02 -10.61 2.53
CA ASN A 115 7.29 -11.84 2.27
C ASN A 115 5.86 -11.57 1.77
N ALA A 116 5.14 -10.63 2.38
CA ALA A 116 3.77 -10.29 2.00
C ALA A 116 3.68 -9.73 0.58
N ALA A 117 4.54 -8.76 0.24
CA ALA A 117 4.59 -8.18 -1.11
C ALA A 117 4.91 -9.25 -2.18
N ILE A 118 5.87 -10.14 -1.91
CA ILE A 118 6.20 -11.24 -2.83
C ILE A 118 5.01 -12.20 -3.00
N GLN A 119 4.27 -12.52 -1.93
CA GLN A 119 3.06 -13.35 -2.05
C GLN A 119 2.03 -12.70 -2.97
N VAL A 120 1.87 -11.38 -2.93
CA VAL A 120 0.95 -10.64 -3.82
C VAL A 120 1.47 -10.61 -5.26
N PHE A 121 2.76 -10.36 -5.47
CA PHE A 121 3.37 -10.42 -6.80
C PHE A 121 3.25 -11.81 -7.43
N GLU A 122 3.36 -12.88 -6.66
CA GLU A 122 3.19 -14.25 -7.17
C GLU A 122 1.73 -14.60 -7.54
N LYS A 123 0.74 -13.91 -6.95
CA LYS A 123 -0.69 -14.11 -7.30
C LYS A 123 -1.04 -13.56 -8.67
N PHE A 124 -0.33 -12.54 -9.17
CA PHE A 124 -0.62 -11.91 -10.45
C PHE A 124 0.61 -11.77 -11.34
N LYS A 125 0.49 -12.27 -12.57
CA LYS A 125 1.52 -12.16 -13.60
C LYS A 125 1.21 -10.98 -14.52
N GLY A 126 2.16 -10.07 -14.66
CA GLY A 126 2.02 -8.88 -15.50
C GLY A 126 3.11 -7.84 -15.26
N LYS A 127 2.84 -6.63 -15.77
CA LYS A 127 3.63 -5.42 -15.56
C LYS A 127 3.19 -4.73 -14.27
N TRP A 128 4.15 -4.55 -13.37
CA TRP A 128 3.94 -3.94 -12.07
C TRP A 128 4.54 -2.54 -12.02
N GLU A 129 3.84 -1.66 -11.33
CA GLU A 129 4.30 -0.30 -10.99
C GLU A 129 3.99 0.00 -9.52
N LEU A 130 4.89 0.73 -8.86
CA LEU A 130 4.61 1.32 -7.54
C LEU A 130 5.41 2.59 -7.32
N PHE A 131 4.88 3.46 -6.47
CA PHE A 131 5.48 4.74 -6.13
C PHE A 131 5.90 4.77 -4.65
N THR A 132 6.94 5.54 -4.37
CA THR A 132 7.33 5.87 -3.00
C THR A 132 7.75 7.33 -2.90
N ASN A 133 7.59 7.93 -1.73
CA ASN A 133 7.98 9.32 -1.50
C ASN A 133 9.53 9.45 -1.62
N PRO A 134 10.04 10.34 -2.51
CA PRO A 134 11.48 10.49 -2.75
C PRO A 134 12.20 11.27 -1.65
N SER A 135 11.46 11.89 -0.70
CA SER A 135 12.02 12.62 0.43
C SER A 135 12.94 11.76 1.30
N GLU A 136 14.00 12.35 1.82
CA GLU A 136 14.91 11.73 2.81
C GLU A 136 14.17 11.24 4.06
N LYS A 137 13.03 11.85 4.39
CA LYS A 137 12.16 11.41 5.49
C LYS A 137 11.57 10.01 5.28
N ASN A 138 11.60 9.48 4.05
CA ASN A 138 11.11 8.15 3.68
C ASN A 138 12.23 7.21 3.19
N ILE A 139 13.47 7.42 3.63
CA ILE A 139 14.60 6.57 3.21
C ILE A 139 14.39 5.08 3.55
N ALA A 140 13.66 4.79 4.62
CA ALA A 140 13.32 3.43 5.01
C ALA A 140 12.39 2.76 3.98
N GLY A 141 11.34 3.44 3.53
CA GLY A 141 10.42 2.95 2.50
C GLY A 141 11.10 2.75 1.14
N GLN A 142 11.96 3.70 0.75
CA GLN A 142 12.74 3.58 -0.49
C GLN A 142 13.68 2.36 -0.47
N LYS A 143 14.41 2.15 0.64
CA LYS A 143 15.29 0.98 0.80
C LYS A 143 14.49 -0.33 0.83
N PHE A 144 13.33 -0.32 1.47
CA PHE A 144 12.43 -1.47 1.50
C PHE A 144 12.01 -1.90 0.09
N TRP A 145 11.46 -0.99 -0.72
CA TRP A 145 10.99 -1.33 -2.06
C TRP A 145 12.12 -1.74 -2.98
N ARG A 146 13.22 -0.98 -2.99
CA ARG A 146 14.41 -1.31 -3.80
C ARG A 146 14.93 -2.71 -3.49
N ARG A 147 15.04 -3.07 -2.21
CA ARG A 147 15.46 -4.41 -1.78
C ARG A 147 14.46 -5.49 -2.20
N THR A 148 13.19 -5.30 -1.87
CA THR A 148 12.13 -6.29 -2.09
C THR A 148 11.99 -6.62 -3.57
N ILE A 149 11.91 -5.61 -4.43
CA ILE A 149 11.80 -5.77 -5.87
C ILE A 149 13.09 -6.37 -6.44
N SER A 150 14.26 -5.89 -6.02
CA SER A 150 15.56 -6.45 -6.44
C SER A 150 15.66 -7.95 -6.17
N ILE A 151 15.26 -8.40 -4.96
CA ILE A 151 15.27 -9.82 -4.60
C ILE A 151 14.27 -10.59 -5.46
N TYR A 152 13.04 -10.08 -5.58
CA TYR A 152 11.96 -10.73 -6.31
C TYR A 152 12.30 -10.93 -7.80
N THR A 153 12.82 -9.88 -8.44
CA THR A 153 13.08 -9.86 -9.89
C THR A 153 14.52 -10.23 -10.25
N LYS A 154 15.35 -10.58 -9.27
CA LYS A 154 16.80 -10.81 -9.45
C LYS A 154 17.49 -9.60 -10.11
N ASN A 155 17.20 -8.41 -9.61
CA ASN A 155 17.61 -7.10 -10.14
C ASN A 155 17.04 -6.71 -11.51
N ASN A 156 16.05 -7.44 -12.04
CA ASN A 156 15.39 -7.08 -13.29
C ASN A 156 14.20 -6.14 -13.05
N PHE A 157 14.49 -4.89 -12.68
CA PHE A 157 13.50 -3.83 -12.53
C PHE A 157 14.08 -2.48 -12.95
N HIS A 158 13.21 -1.52 -13.21
CA HIS A 158 13.58 -0.15 -13.51
C HIS A 158 13.17 0.77 -12.36
N GLU A 159 14.07 1.66 -11.97
CA GLU A 159 13.85 2.70 -10.97
C GLU A 159 14.09 4.06 -11.63
N SER A 160 13.17 5.01 -11.45
CA SER A 160 13.30 6.39 -11.92
C SER A 160 12.61 7.36 -10.97
N SER A 161 12.98 8.65 -11.05
CA SER A 161 12.26 9.72 -10.36
C SER A 161 11.48 10.54 -11.39
N GLY A 162 10.26 10.95 -11.07
CA GLY A 162 9.47 11.78 -11.97
C GLY A 162 8.12 12.21 -11.41
N ALA A 163 7.48 13.14 -12.11
CA ALA A 163 6.14 13.62 -11.80
C ALA A 163 5.08 12.54 -12.07
N THR A 164 4.18 12.35 -11.12
CA THR A 164 3.03 11.46 -11.19
C THR A 164 1.75 12.25 -10.92
N PHE A 165 0.58 11.59 -10.91
CA PHE A 165 -0.67 12.22 -10.49
C PHE A 165 -0.65 12.66 -9.02
N ASP A 166 0.24 12.09 -8.20
CA ASP A 166 0.40 12.37 -6.77
C ASP A 166 1.74 13.09 -6.47
N GLY A 167 2.16 13.94 -7.40
CA GLY A 167 3.40 14.72 -7.31
C GLY A 167 4.65 13.93 -7.71
N ASP A 168 5.82 14.46 -7.36
CA ASP A 168 7.11 13.83 -7.68
C ASP A 168 7.34 12.58 -6.82
N LYS A 169 7.58 11.45 -7.49
CA LYS A 169 7.77 10.14 -6.86
C LYS A 169 9.06 9.49 -7.29
N LEU A 170 9.54 8.58 -6.44
CA LEU A 170 10.43 7.51 -6.87
C LEU A 170 9.55 6.34 -7.36
N ILE A 171 9.76 5.93 -8.61
CA ILE A 171 8.92 5.02 -9.37
C ILE A 171 9.68 3.73 -9.62
N PHE A 172 9.05 2.61 -9.29
CA PHE A 172 9.57 1.27 -9.58
C PHE A 172 8.67 0.58 -10.58
N ARG A 173 9.28 -0.04 -11.60
CA ARG A 173 8.58 -0.84 -12.61
C ARG A 173 9.27 -2.17 -12.84
N PHE A 174 8.51 -3.25 -12.96
CA PHE A 174 9.04 -4.56 -13.32
C PHE A 174 7.98 -5.41 -14.02
N SER A 175 8.40 -6.54 -14.59
CA SER A 175 7.51 -7.54 -15.16
C SER A 175 7.88 -8.90 -14.58
N ASN A 176 6.87 -9.70 -14.23
CA ASN A 176 7.06 -11.04 -13.65
C ASN A 176 6.42 -12.16 -14.48
N ASN A 177 6.12 -11.89 -15.76
CA ASN A 177 5.75 -12.88 -16.78
C ASN A 177 6.85 -13.91 -17.07
#